data_AF-A0A963CUB2-F1
#
_entry.id   AF-A0A963CUB2-F1
#
_cell.length_a   1.000
_cell.length_b   1.000
_cell.length_c   1.000
_cell.angle_alpha   90.00
_cell.angle_beta   90.00
_cell.angle_gamma   90.00
#
_symmetry.space_group_name_H-M   'P 1'
#
loop_
_entity.id
_entity.type
_entity.pdbx_description
1 polymer ?
#
loop_
_entity_poly.entity_id
_entity_poly.type
_entity_poly.pdbx_seq_one_letter_code
_entity_poly.pdbx_strand_id
1 'polypeptide(L)'
;MNLEDFLNGAIACIKVSESFAVDEMPATDGSATAVRLPPDQQPVVRDLGNGLLAVYLTDTGDHLAVVQNHHLQSAGASADQLHRVAVANLRRLAAERVRVTGFGTFYEVVLDGQFEASLLLVDAFWEESAAHLVPNGAVAALPTRDVLAFCDADSRDGIEQLQALIDRLGPDVEHRLTDTLYHRQNGCWQPFVATPAAGADAAEVAPERYSRGEAPCPKCGYLREPYDDAPDWQCPSCKSAYAKAGRRGDAEPVAAPSSVMAANEADAADRDDHAVDEEGLRRGPAISAHLATLRRIFAALAGGILAIGVLAALFLVAAPFGRQYDAAEDATVVAQHPVVATIGRLSEADHETLMRFLNHRTEQGVDGRRALLFARPLLAHLATRLLPRADDAAVLAWGRQTVDALERLSAVDSEQCLRASMTKPVEDAAVLEAFADEDPRPFHDAVIKVYQSAFRGTVERPAADLDIAGRLVQAEYRAIERELSQSFDEPVLARLRENRLLDVAATTRDQLCAARIAQLNAILARPPELAAQLLADTLH
;
A
#
# COMPACT_ATOMS: atom_id res chain seq x y z
N MET A 1 -20.61 15.12 13.11
CA MET A 1 -20.97 13.69 13.02
C MET A 1 -22.04 13.40 14.05
N ASN A 2 -23.15 12.75 13.69
CA ASN A 2 -24.16 12.36 14.68
C ASN A 2 -23.71 11.08 15.42
N LEU A 3 -24.36 10.73 16.53
CA LEU A 3 -23.94 9.59 17.37
C LEU A 3 -24.09 8.24 16.65
N GLU A 4 -25.07 8.12 15.76
CA GLU A 4 -25.30 6.90 14.99
C GLU A 4 -24.19 6.70 13.95
N ASP A 5 -23.80 7.75 13.22
CA ASP A 5 -22.64 7.78 12.32
C ASP A 5 -21.36 7.47 13.09
N PHE A 6 -21.22 8.00 14.31
CA PHE A 6 -20.04 7.75 15.16
C PHE A 6 -19.90 6.27 15.51
N LEU A 7 -20.97 5.59 15.91
CA LEU A 7 -20.93 4.15 16.20
C LEU A 7 -20.83 3.30 14.94
N ASN A 8 -21.46 3.73 13.84
CA ASN A 8 -21.39 3.07 12.54
C ASN A 8 -20.00 3.17 11.89
N GLY A 9 -19.23 4.20 12.24
CA GLY A 9 -17.84 4.39 11.82
C GLY A 9 -16.81 3.68 12.70
N ALA A 10 -17.22 2.97 13.76
CA ALA A 10 -16.30 2.31 14.66
C ALA A 10 -15.50 1.19 13.96
N ILE A 11 -14.24 1.02 14.31
CA ILE A 11 -13.33 -0.05 13.88
C ILE A 11 -12.79 -0.75 15.13
N ALA A 12 -12.68 -2.08 15.08
CA ALA A 12 -12.16 -2.88 16.19
C ALA A 12 -10.62 -2.88 16.16
N CYS A 13 -10.00 -2.67 17.32
CA CYS A 13 -8.56 -2.59 17.51
C CYS A 13 -8.12 -3.54 18.63
N ILE A 14 -7.04 -4.30 18.41
CA ILE A 14 -6.44 -5.16 19.45
C ILE A 14 -5.66 -4.30 20.46
N LYS A 15 -5.82 -4.60 21.75
CA LYS A 15 -4.99 -4.11 22.85
C LYS A 15 -4.61 -5.28 23.77
N VAL A 16 -3.59 -5.09 24.61
CA VAL A 16 -3.30 -6.06 25.68
C VAL A 16 -3.98 -5.66 26.97
N SER A 17 -4.50 -6.66 27.68
CA SER A 17 -5.26 -6.48 28.92
C SER A 17 -4.45 -5.81 30.04
N GLU A 18 -3.15 -6.06 30.10
CA GLU A 18 -2.27 -5.54 31.16
C GLU A 18 -1.90 -4.05 30.99
N SER A 19 -1.85 -3.54 29.75
CA SER A 19 -1.46 -2.15 29.46
C SER A 19 -2.64 -1.22 29.23
N PHE A 20 -3.85 -1.77 29.07
CA PHE A 20 -5.06 -0.99 28.85
C PHE A 20 -5.82 -0.80 30.16
N ALA A 21 -5.47 0.25 30.90
CA ALA A 21 -6.18 0.62 32.12
C ALA A 21 -7.59 1.14 31.75
N VAL A 22 -8.59 0.24 31.80
CA VAL A 22 -10.01 0.55 31.52
C VAL A 22 -10.54 1.67 32.43
N ASP A 23 -9.92 1.84 33.59
CA ASP A 23 -10.35 2.75 34.64
C ASP A 23 -9.53 4.04 34.74
N GLU A 24 -8.44 4.26 33.97
CA GLU A 24 -7.48 5.34 34.27
C GLU A 24 -7.12 6.22 33.05
N MET A 25 -7.13 7.54 33.25
CA MET A 25 -6.52 8.51 32.33
C MET A 25 -5.22 9.06 32.94
N PRO A 26 -4.15 9.26 32.15
CA PRO A 26 -2.97 9.99 32.63
C PRO A 26 -3.38 11.43 32.96
N ALA A 27 -2.96 11.93 34.13
CA ALA A 27 -3.29 13.27 34.57
C ALA A 27 -2.71 14.31 33.60
N THR A 28 -3.55 15.25 33.16
CA THR A 28 -3.17 16.31 32.20
C THR A 28 -2.20 17.34 32.77
N ASP A 29 -1.88 17.27 34.06
CA ASP A 29 -1.00 18.19 34.79
C ASP A 29 0.36 17.61 35.18
N GLY A 30 0.68 16.39 34.73
CA GLY A 30 1.94 15.73 35.06
C GLY A 30 2.01 15.15 36.48
N SER A 31 0.89 15.10 37.22
CA SER A 31 0.84 14.35 38.48
C SER A 31 0.68 12.85 38.20
N ALA A 32 1.45 12.01 38.92
CA ALA A 32 1.40 10.55 38.83
C ALA A 32 0.14 9.91 39.45
N THR A 33 -0.94 10.68 39.64
CA THR A 33 -2.18 10.17 40.24
C THR A 33 -3.16 9.83 39.13
N ALA A 34 -3.30 8.55 38.81
CA ALA A 34 -4.29 8.06 37.87
C ALA A 34 -5.70 8.48 38.32
N VAL A 35 -6.42 9.20 37.45
CA VAL A 35 -7.80 9.60 37.73
C VAL A 35 -8.71 8.45 37.31
N ARG A 36 -9.47 7.91 38.28
CA ARG A 36 -10.43 6.85 38.00
C ARG A 36 -11.61 7.39 37.17
N LEU A 37 -11.83 6.85 35.98
CA LEU A 37 -12.92 7.24 35.10
C LEU A 37 -14.26 6.69 35.62
N PRO A 38 -15.33 7.52 35.63
CA PRO A 38 -16.69 7.05 35.84
C PRO A 38 -17.08 5.94 34.86
N PRO A 39 -17.89 4.92 35.26
CA PRO A 39 -18.20 3.77 34.41
C PRO A 39 -18.77 4.10 33.01
N ASP A 40 -19.53 5.18 32.89
CA ASP A 40 -20.07 5.68 31.63
C ASP A 40 -19.02 6.35 30.72
N GLN A 41 -17.91 6.83 31.29
CA GLN A 41 -16.75 7.37 30.57
C GLN A 41 -15.66 6.33 30.31
N GLN A 42 -15.81 5.11 30.82
CA GLN A 42 -14.89 4.04 30.52
C GLN A 42 -15.03 3.59 29.06
N PRO A 43 -13.91 3.17 28.42
CA PRO A 43 -13.94 2.61 27.08
C PRO A 43 -14.76 1.33 27.05
N VAL A 44 -15.49 1.11 25.96
CA VAL A 44 -16.12 -0.19 25.71
C VAL A 44 -15.02 -1.16 25.31
N VAL A 45 -14.89 -2.24 26.08
CA VAL A 45 -13.88 -3.28 25.85
C VAL A 45 -14.54 -4.66 25.76
N ARG A 46 -13.96 -5.54 24.96
CA ARG A 46 -14.32 -6.96 24.92
C ARG A 46 -13.09 -7.80 25.19
N ASP A 47 -13.15 -8.60 26.25
CA ASP A 47 -12.14 -9.60 26.56
C ASP A 47 -12.23 -10.76 25.56
N LEU A 48 -11.08 -11.12 24.97
CA LEU A 48 -10.95 -12.22 24.03
C LEU A 48 -10.55 -13.54 24.72
N GLY A 49 -10.31 -13.51 26.03
CA GLY A 49 -10.02 -14.69 26.85
C GLY A 49 -8.60 -15.25 26.71
N ASN A 50 -7.71 -14.52 26.04
CA ASN A 50 -6.35 -14.94 25.72
C ASN A 50 -5.30 -13.86 26.04
N GLY A 51 -5.63 -12.90 26.91
CA GLY A 51 -4.78 -11.77 27.26
C GLY A 51 -4.92 -10.55 26.34
N LEU A 52 -5.65 -10.69 25.23
CA LEU A 52 -5.99 -9.62 24.30
C LEU A 52 -7.40 -9.06 24.56
N LEU A 53 -7.57 -7.78 24.27
CA LEU A 53 -8.84 -7.07 24.29
C LEU A 53 -9.16 -6.53 22.89
N ALA A 54 -10.44 -6.49 22.53
CA ALA A 54 -10.92 -5.63 21.45
C ALA A 54 -11.43 -4.30 22.04
N VAL A 55 -10.88 -3.20 21.54
CA VAL A 55 -11.28 -1.81 21.81
C VAL A 55 -11.83 -1.21 20.52
N TYR A 56 -12.74 -0.24 20.62
CA TYR A 56 -13.42 0.31 19.45
C TYR A 56 -13.06 1.79 19.26
N LEU A 57 -12.65 2.13 18.04
CA LEU A 57 -12.20 3.47 17.67
C LEU A 57 -13.03 4.02 16.52
N THR A 58 -13.39 5.28 16.56
CA THR A 58 -14.07 5.98 15.46
C THR A 58 -13.19 7.13 14.97
N ASP A 59 -13.02 7.22 13.66
CA ASP A 59 -12.35 8.37 13.04
C ASP A 59 -13.25 9.60 13.06
N THR A 60 -12.79 10.67 13.71
CA THR A 60 -13.51 11.96 13.77
C THR A 60 -13.07 12.95 12.69
N GLY A 61 -12.20 12.54 11.76
CA GLY A 61 -11.55 13.36 10.74
C GLY A 61 -10.17 13.86 11.17
N ASP A 62 -10.06 14.32 12.41
CA ASP A 62 -8.81 14.88 12.95
C ASP A 62 -8.01 13.87 13.81
N HIS A 63 -8.68 12.89 14.42
CA HIS A 63 -8.07 11.86 15.26
C HIS A 63 -8.99 10.64 15.42
N LEU A 64 -8.44 9.55 15.97
CA LEU A 64 -9.20 8.38 16.39
C LEU A 64 -9.72 8.58 17.82
N ALA A 65 -11.04 8.55 18.00
CA ALA A 65 -11.70 8.65 19.29
C ALA A 65 -12.12 7.26 19.80
N VAL A 66 -11.92 7.00 21.10
CA VAL A 66 -12.34 5.73 21.72
C VAL A 66 -13.84 5.74 22.00
N VAL A 67 -14.53 4.64 21.68
CA VAL A 67 -15.95 4.49 22.03
C VAL A 67 -16.10 4.19 23.52
N GLN A 68 -16.79 5.06 24.25
CA GLN A 68 -17.08 4.94 25.69
C GLN A 68 -18.51 4.45 25.96
N ASN A 69 -18.76 3.95 27.17
CA ASN A 69 -20.06 3.36 27.55
C ASN A 69 -21.26 4.32 27.40
N HIS A 70 -21.08 5.62 27.64
CA HIS A 70 -22.14 6.62 27.46
C HIS A 70 -22.57 6.80 26.00
N HIS A 71 -21.68 6.55 25.03
CA HIS A 71 -22.03 6.56 23.61
C HIS A 71 -23.04 5.46 23.30
N LEU A 72 -22.84 4.26 23.86
CA LEU A 72 -23.78 3.14 23.70
C LEU A 72 -25.13 3.43 24.36
N GLN A 73 -25.12 3.94 25.59
CA GLN A 73 -26.34 4.30 26.32
C GLN A 73 -27.16 5.35 25.56
N SER A 74 -26.50 6.38 25.05
CA SER A 74 -27.14 7.48 24.32
C SER A 74 -27.72 7.03 22.98
N ALA A 75 -27.11 6.03 22.33
CA ALA A 75 -27.57 5.48 21.07
C ALA A 75 -28.59 4.32 21.23
N GLY A 76 -28.77 3.81 22.46
CA GLY A 76 -29.54 2.58 22.69
C GLY A 76 -28.90 1.34 22.06
N ALA A 77 -27.57 1.34 21.86
CA ALA A 77 -26.82 0.27 21.24
C ALA A 77 -26.20 -0.67 22.29
N SER A 78 -26.04 -1.95 21.95
CA SER A 78 -25.33 -2.91 22.79
C SER A 78 -23.85 -3.05 22.39
N ALA A 79 -23.00 -3.49 23.33
CA ALA A 79 -21.60 -3.80 23.05
C ALA A 79 -21.45 -4.92 21.98
N ASP A 80 -22.41 -5.84 21.88
CA ASP A 80 -22.45 -6.86 20.83
C ASP A 80 -22.75 -6.28 19.45
N GLN A 81 -23.66 -5.30 19.37
CA GLN A 81 -23.93 -4.59 18.12
C GLN A 81 -22.70 -3.80 17.68
N LEU A 82 -22.09 -3.05 18.60
CA LEU A 82 -20.85 -2.32 18.33
C LEU A 82 -19.75 -3.25 17.81
N HIS A 83 -19.52 -4.39 18.48
CA HIS A 83 -18.49 -5.32 18.05
C HIS A 83 -18.72 -5.85 16.64
N ARG A 84 -19.95 -6.27 16.31
CA ARG A 84 -20.27 -6.77 14.98
C ARG A 84 -20.02 -5.70 13.90
N VAL A 85 -20.47 -4.47 14.14
CA VAL A 85 -20.26 -3.34 13.22
C VAL A 85 -18.77 -3.05 13.06
N ALA A 86 -18.03 -2.98 14.16
CA ALA A 86 -16.63 -2.63 14.15
C ALA A 86 -15.73 -3.67 13.48
N VAL A 87 -16.01 -4.96 13.69
CA VAL A 87 -15.32 -6.05 12.96
C VAL A 87 -15.71 -6.07 11.48
N ALA A 88 -16.96 -5.78 11.14
CA ALA A 88 -17.39 -5.67 9.75
C ALA A 88 -16.69 -4.50 9.01
N ASN A 89 -16.50 -3.37 9.68
CA ASN A 89 -15.74 -2.24 9.13
C ASN A 89 -14.26 -2.59 8.93
N LEU A 90 -13.64 -3.27 9.90
CA LEU A 90 -12.28 -3.77 9.76
C LEU A 90 -12.16 -4.75 8.59
N ARG A 91 -13.11 -5.68 8.43
CA ARG A 91 -13.16 -6.61 7.29
C ARG A 91 -13.22 -5.87 5.95
N ARG A 92 -14.04 -4.82 5.86
CA ARG A 92 -14.17 -4.00 4.64
C ARG A 92 -12.88 -3.26 4.31
N LEU A 93 -12.25 -2.65 5.32
CA LEU A 93 -10.92 -2.04 5.18
C LEU A 93 -9.89 -3.06 4.68
N ALA A 94 -9.88 -4.26 5.25
CA ALA A 94 -9.00 -5.34 4.86
C ALA A 94 -9.22 -5.76 3.39
N ALA A 95 -10.47 -5.97 2.99
CA ALA A 95 -10.82 -6.42 1.65
C ALA A 95 -10.32 -5.47 0.54
N GLU A 96 -10.19 -4.18 0.83
CA GLU A 96 -9.72 -3.17 -0.12
C GLU A 96 -8.20 -3.02 -0.16
N ARG A 97 -7.49 -3.29 0.94
CA ARG A 97 -6.10 -2.82 1.13
C ARG A 97 -5.10 -3.87 1.58
N VAL A 98 -5.56 -5.01 2.10
CA VAL A 98 -4.67 -6.01 2.68
C VAL A 98 -3.73 -6.57 1.63
N ARG A 99 -2.45 -6.65 1.98
CA ARG A 99 -1.41 -7.32 1.19
C ARG A 99 -0.66 -8.29 2.09
N VAL A 100 -0.47 -9.51 1.61
CA VAL A 100 0.31 -10.54 2.31
C VAL A 100 1.60 -10.75 1.55
N THR A 101 2.73 -10.54 2.22
CA THR A 101 4.07 -10.68 1.66
C THR A 101 4.77 -11.87 2.28
N GLY A 102 5.30 -12.78 1.46
CA GLY A 102 6.02 -13.97 1.93
C GLY A 102 7.51 -13.70 2.16
N PHE A 103 8.01 -14.15 3.30
CA PHE A 103 9.42 -14.07 3.70
C PHE A 103 9.95 -15.47 4.04
N GLY A 104 10.10 -16.31 3.02
CA GLY A 104 10.53 -17.69 3.19
C GLY A 104 9.47 -18.54 3.88
N THR A 105 9.58 -18.72 5.20
CA THR A 105 8.76 -19.65 6.00
C THR A 105 7.69 -18.95 6.85
N PHE A 106 7.58 -17.63 6.76
CA PHE A 106 6.50 -16.84 7.35
C PHE A 106 6.02 -15.76 6.37
N TYR A 107 4.92 -15.10 6.75
CA TYR A 107 4.25 -14.07 5.97
C TYR A 107 4.01 -12.83 6.84
N GLU A 108 4.10 -11.64 6.26
CA GLU A 108 3.71 -10.40 6.89
C GLU A 108 2.45 -9.82 6.24
N VAL A 109 1.63 -9.18 7.06
CA VAL A 109 0.41 -8.52 6.63
C VAL A 109 0.63 -7.01 6.64
N VAL A 110 0.38 -6.38 5.50
CA VAL A 110 0.40 -4.93 5.32
C VAL A 110 -1.02 -4.44 5.07
N LEU A 111 -1.47 -3.45 5.83
CA LEU A 111 -2.81 -2.88 5.68
C LEU A 111 -2.78 -1.35 5.53
N ASP A 112 -2.54 -0.63 6.62
CA ASP A 112 -2.63 0.83 6.70
C ASP A 112 -1.71 1.48 7.76
N GLY A 113 -0.87 0.68 8.41
CA GLY A 113 0.07 1.08 9.46
C GLY A 113 -0.57 1.32 10.82
N GLN A 114 -1.81 0.87 11.05
CA GLN A 114 -2.51 1.05 12.32
C GLN A 114 -3.29 -0.18 12.79
N PHE A 115 -3.87 -0.96 11.88
CA PHE A 115 -4.81 -2.03 12.22
C PHE A 115 -4.36 -3.43 11.80
N GLU A 116 -3.09 -3.62 11.42
CA GLU A 116 -2.52 -4.91 11.02
C GLU A 116 -2.79 -6.00 12.06
N ALA A 117 -2.39 -5.77 13.32
CA ALA A 117 -2.62 -6.72 14.41
C ALA A 117 -4.12 -7.01 14.64
N SER A 118 -4.99 -6.06 14.28
CA SER A 118 -6.42 -6.18 14.50
C SER A 118 -7.09 -7.14 13.53
N LEU A 119 -6.46 -7.47 12.39
CA LEU A 119 -6.93 -8.50 11.47
C LEU A 119 -7.02 -9.89 12.09
N LEU A 120 -6.41 -10.09 13.26
CA LEU A 120 -6.63 -11.25 14.12
C LEU A 120 -8.12 -11.49 14.44
N LEU A 121 -8.95 -10.42 14.46
CA LEU A 121 -10.39 -10.46 14.70
C LEU A 121 -11.25 -10.81 13.47
N VAL A 122 -10.67 -10.89 12.27
CA VAL A 122 -11.43 -11.05 11.02
C VAL A 122 -11.34 -12.51 10.56
N ASP A 123 -12.32 -13.34 10.95
CA ASP A 123 -12.33 -14.77 10.61
C ASP A 123 -12.21 -15.05 9.11
N ALA A 124 -12.90 -14.26 8.28
CA ALA A 124 -12.84 -14.39 6.83
C ALA A 124 -11.42 -14.25 6.26
N PHE A 125 -10.56 -13.43 6.87
CA PHE A 125 -9.17 -13.34 6.44
C PHE A 125 -8.45 -14.67 6.65
N TRP A 126 -8.64 -15.32 7.80
CA TRP A 126 -7.96 -16.57 8.14
C TRP A 126 -8.58 -17.80 7.47
N GLU A 127 -9.88 -17.78 7.22
CA GLU A 127 -10.63 -18.91 6.64
C GLU A 127 -10.70 -18.87 5.11
N GLU A 128 -10.56 -17.69 4.51
CA GLU A 128 -10.66 -17.51 3.07
C GLU A 128 -9.30 -17.05 2.49
N SER A 129 -8.81 -15.87 2.91
CA SER A 129 -7.65 -15.23 2.27
C SER A 129 -6.33 -15.93 2.59
N ALA A 130 -6.05 -16.22 3.85
CA ALA A 130 -4.80 -16.80 4.32
C ALA A 130 -4.84 -18.34 4.37
N ALA A 131 -6.02 -18.97 4.26
CA ALA A 131 -6.19 -20.41 4.49
C ALA A 131 -5.24 -21.30 3.67
N HIS A 132 -4.92 -20.91 2.42
CA HIS A 132 -4.01 -21.64 1.55
C HIS A 132 -2.53 -21.55 1.96
N LEU A 133 -2.17 -20.59 2.82
CA LEU A 133 -0.81 -20.36 3.33
C LEU A 133 -0.56 -21.12 4.65
N VAL A 134 -1.63 -21.52 5.34
CA VAL A 134 -1.59 -22.13 6.67
C VAL A 134 -2.48 -23.39 6.73
N PRO A 135 -2.26 -24.40 5.86
CA PRO A 135 -3.11 -25.59 5.79
C PRO A 135 -3.22 -26.38 7.11
N ASN A 136 -2.25 -26.24 8.02
CA ASN A 136 -2.24 -26.92 9.32
C ASN A 136 -2.68 -26.01 10.48
N GLY A 137 -3.20 -24.82 10.18
CA GLY A 137 -3.51 -23.78 11.16
C GLY A 137 -2.45 -22.68 11.20
N ALA A 138 -2.83 -21.52 11.70
CA ALA A 138 -1.98 -20.34 11.73
C ALA A 138 -1.33 -20.14 13.09
N VAL A 139 -0.01 -19.90 13.11
CA VAL A 139 0.67 -19.28 14.25
C VAL A 139 1.00 -17.84 13.89
N ALA A 140 0.63 -16.88 14.73
CA ALA A 140 0.74 -15.45 14.46
C ALA A 140 1.53 -14.71 15.56
N ALA A 141 2.29 -13.70 15.13
CA ALA A 141 2.97 -12.72 15.96
C ALA A 141 2.32 -11.34 15.76
N LEU A 142 2.07 -10.63 16.86
CA LEU A 142 1.53 -9.27 16.87
C LEU A 142 2.25 -8.39 17.92
N PRO A 143 3.55 -8.11 17.74
CA PRO A 143 4.36 -7.38 18.71
C PRO A 143 3.94 -5.92 18.90
N THR A 144 3.39 -5.27 17.87
CA THR A 144 2.90 -3.88 17.88
C THR A 144 1.57 -3.79 17.13
N ARG A 145 0.87 -2.66 17.24
CA ARG A 145 -0.44 -2.48 16.55
C ARG A 145 -0.36 -2.64 15.02
N ASP A 146 0.78 -2.27 14.45
CA ASP A 146 1.07 -2.16 13.03
C ASP A 146 1.85 -3.36 12.47
N VAL A 147 2.10 -4.38 13.29
CA VAL A 147 2.78 -5.61 12.87
C VAL A 147 1.86 -6.79 13.09
N LEU A 148 1.58 -7.51 12.00
CA LEU A 148 1.00 -8.85 12.04
C LEU A 148 1.80 -9.75 11.09
N ALA A 149 2.41 -10.78 11.65
CA ALA A 149 3.12 -11.80 10.90
C ALA A 149 2.57 -13.19 11.27
N PHE A 150 2.60 -14.14 10.35
CA PHE A 150 2.12 -15.49 10.60
C PHE A 150 2.85 -16.56 9.78
N CYS A 151 2.78 -17.79 10.24
CA CYS A 151 3.27 -18.96 9.52
C CYS A 151 2.30 -20.14 9.68
N ASP A 152 2.52 -21.19 8.91
CA ASP A 152 1.84 -22.47 9.11
C ASP A 152 2.27 -23.11 10.43
N ALA A 153 1.33 -23.70 11.17
CA ALA A 153 1.59 -24.26 12.50
C ALA A 153 2.61 -25.40 12.52
N ASP A 154 2.82 -26.10 11.40
CA ASP A 154 3.85 -27.15 11.29
C ASP A 154 5.24 -26.59 10.89
N SER A 155 5.32 -25.30 10.59
CA SER A 155 6.57 -24.62 10.19
C SER A 155 7.41 -24.24 11.41
N ARG A 156 8.29 -25.15 11.86
CA ARG A 156 9.25 -24.86 12.94
C ARG A 156 10.11 -23.63 12.63
N ASP A 157 10.69 -23.59 11.43
CA ASP A 157 11.51 -22.46 10.97
C ASP A 157 10.69 -21.15 10.92
N GLY A 158 9.41 -21.23 10.55
CA GLY A 158 8.50 -20.08 10.58
C GLY A 158 8.27 -19.57 12.00
N ILE A 159 7.99 -20.47 12.96
CA ILE A 159 7.80 -20.14 14.36
C ILE A 159 9.06 -19.49 14.97
N GLU A 160 10.24 -20.03 14.65
CA GLU A 160 11.52 -19.45 15.08
C GLU A 160 11.73 -18.04 14.50
N GLN A 161 11.38 -17.82 13.23
CA GLN A 161 11.47 -16.50 12.60
C GLN A 161 10.46 -15.50 13.16
N LEU A 162 9.23 -15.94 13.49
CA LEU A 162 8.26 -15.10 14.18
C LEU A 162 8.76 -14.67 15.56
N GLN A 163 9.45 -15.55 16.30
CA GLN A 163 10.08 -15.19 17.57
C GLN A 163 11.23 -14.19 17.35
N ALA A 164 12.08 -14.42 16.35
CA ALA A 164 13.18 -13.51 16.02
C ALA A 164 12.69 -12.12 15.57
N LEU A 165 11.52 -12.04 14.92
CA LEU A 165 10.85 -10.77 14.59
C LEU A 165 10.49 -9.99 15.85
N ILE A 166 9.88 -10.65 16.84
CA ILE A 166 9.52 -10.05 18.13
C ILE A 166 10.78 -9.54 18.84
N ASP A 167 11.81 -10.39 18.93
CA ASP A 167 13.07 -10.05 19.62
C ASP A 167 13.78 -8.84 18.98
N ARG A 168 13.65 -8.67 17.66
CA ARG A 168 14.27 -7.57 16.90
C ARG A 168 13.65 -6.20 17.18
N LEU A 169 12.34 -6.15 17.44
CA LEU A 169 11.65 -4.89 17.76
C LEU A 169 12.06 -4.36 19.13
N GLY A 170 12.42 -5.26 20.05
CA GLY A 170 12.89 -4.90 21.38
C GLY A 170 11.77 -4.36 22.30
N PRO A 171 12.09 -4.12 23.58
CA PRO A 171 11.06 -3.88 24.56
C PRO A 171 10.43 -2.48 24.54
N ASP A 172 11.14 -1.50 23.99
CA ASP A 172 10.79 -0.07 24.02
C ASP A 172 10.07 0.39 22.74
N VAL A 173 9.62 -0.54 21.90
CA VAL A 173 8.92 -0.21 20.65
C VAL A 173 7.59 0.51 20.93
N GLU A 174 7.30 1.54 20.13
CA GLU A 174 6.06 2.28 20.25
C GLU A 174 4.84 1.37 19.98
N HIS A 175 3.76 1.58 20.74
CA HIS A 175 2.52 0.81 20.59
C HIS A 175 2.68 -0.72 20.71
N ARG A 176 3.63 -1.15 21.54
CA ARG A 176 3.82 -2.55 21.87
C ARG A 176 2.52 -3.20 22.37
N LEU A 177 2.28 -4.40 21.88
CA LEU A 177 1.19 -5.27 22.27
C LEU A 177 1.76 -6.44 23.09
N THR A 178 2.27 -7.49 22.44
CA THR A 178 2.62 -8.75 23.13
C THR A 178 3.77 -9.48 22.44
N ASP A 179 4.64 -10.09 23.24
CA ASP A 179 5.70 -10.99 22.75
C ASP A 179 5.22 -12.44 22.59
N THR A 180 3.94 -12.69 22.89
CA THR A 180 3.36 -14.03 22.82
C THR A 180 2.94 -14.33 21.39
N LEU A 181 3.32 -15.50 20.88
CA LEU A 181 2.76 -16.04 19.65
C LEU A 181 1.35 -16.58 19.93
N TYR A 182 0.47 -16.56 18.94
CA TYR A 182 -0.90 -17.06 19.06
C TYR A 182 -1.17 -18.12 18.01
N HIS A 183 -1.81 -19.22 18.40
CA HIS A 183 -2.23 -20.30 17.52
C HIS A 183 -3.74 -20.23 17.28
N ARG A 184 -4.14 -20.30 16.01
CA ARG A 184 -5.56 -20.39 15.63
C ARG A 184 -5.98 -21.85 15.54
N GLN A 185 -6.85 -22.28 16.45
CA GLN A 185 -7.51 -23.59 16.41
C GLN A 185 -9.02 -23.42 16.48
N ASN A 186 -9.75 -24.08 15.57
CA ASN A 186 -11.22 -24.09 15.55
C ASN A 186 -11.85 -22.68 15.58
N GLY A 187 -11.25 -21.72 14.87
CA GLY A 187 -11.71 -20.33 14.84
C GLY A 187 -11.36 -19.50 16.07
N CYS A 188 -10.63 -20.06 17.05
CA CYS A 188 -10.22 -19.34 18.26
C CYS A 188 -8.71 -19.17 18.33
N TRP A 189 -8.29 -18.03 18.86
CA TRP A 189 -6.88 -17.72 19.12
C TRP A 189 -6.50 -18.06 20.54
N GLN A 190 -5.48 -18.88 20.70
CA GLN A 190 -4.92 -19.25 21.99
C GLN A 190 -3.43 -18.89 22.05
N PRO A 191 -2.89 -18.50 23.22
CA PRO A 191 -1.46 -18.34 23.39
C PRO A 191 -0.73 -19.62 22.94
N PHE A 192 0.22 -19.46 22.03
CA PHE A 192 1.03 -20.56 21.56
C PHE A 192 2.08 -20.87 22.62
N VAL A 193 1.85 -21.96 23.34
CA VAL A 193 2.87 -22.57 24.18
C VAL A 193 3.60 -23.57 23.29
N ALA A 194 4.83 -23.24 22.91
CA ALA A 194 5.72 -24.23 22.32
C ALA A 194 5.76 -25.40 23.30
N THR A 195 5.15 -26.53 22.92
CA THR A 195 5.28 -27.74 23.73
C THR A 195 6.78 -28.03 23.71
N PRO A 196 7.50 -27.99 24.86
CA PRO A 196 8.86 -28.46 24.87
C PRO A 196 8.76 -29.88 24.35
N ALA A 197 9.41 -30.17 23.23
CA ALA A 197 9.36 -31.50 22.64
C ALA A 197 9.64 -32.50 23.77
N ALA A 198 8.63 -33.30 24.12
CA ALA A 198 8.83 -34.43 25.01
C ALA A 198 9.83 -35.33 24.29
N GLY A 199 11.11 -35.19 24.66
CA GLY A 199 12.24 -35.79 23.95
C GLY A 199 13.13 -34.84 23.14
N ALA A 200 13.52 -33.70 23.69
CA ALA A 200 14.65 -32.91 23.17
C ALA A 200 16.00 -33.67 23.23
N ASP A 201 16.07 -34.82 23.92
CA ASP A 201 17.24 -35.72 23.91
C ASP A 201 17.19 -36.81 22.80
N ALA A 202 16.13 -36.89 21.98
CA ALA A 202 15.96 -38.00 21.02
C ALA A 202 16.20 -37.62 19.54
N ALA A 203 16.12 -36.34 19.17
CA ALA A 203 16.17 -35.93 17.76
C ALA A 203 17.58 -35.69 17.21
N GLU A 204 18.56 -35.38 18.06
CA GLU A 204 19.95 -35.18 17.62
C GLU A 204 20.73 -36.51 17.48
N VAL A 205 20.16 -37.64 17.92
CA VAL A 205 20.80 -38.98 17.91
C VAL A 205 20.36 -39.87 16.74
N ALA A 206 19.43 -39.42 15.89
CA ALA A 206 18.75 -40.30 14.93
C ALA A 206 19.65 -40.88 13.81
N PRO A 207 20.51 -40.14 13.09
CA PRO A 207 21.27 -40.72 11.97
C PRO A 207 22.38 -41.67 12.43
N GLU A 208 22.98 -41.46 13.60
CA GLU A 208 24.10 -42.29 14.09
C GLU A 208 23.68 -43.71 14.52
N ARG A 209 22.47 -43.88 15.06
CA ARG A 209 21.99 -45.19 15.48
C ARG A 209 21.78 -46.15 14.31
N TYR A 210 21.35 -45.63 13.17
CA TYR A 210 21.17 -46.44 11.97
C TYR A 210 22.49 -46.74 11.25
N SER A 211 23.49 -45.84 11.35
CA SER A 211 24.82 -46.08 10.78
C SER A 211 25.65 -47.07 11.61
N ARG A 212 25.45 -47.11 12.95
CA ARG A 212 26.10 -48.08 13.85
C ARG A 212 25.41 -49.45 13.94
N GLY A 213 24.29 -49.66 13.24
CA GLY A 213 23.54 -50.92 13.29
C GLY A 213 22.76 -51.14 14.59
N GLU A 214 22.51 -50.08 15.37
CA GLU A 214 21.80 -50.14 16.65
C GLU A 214 20.27 -50.09 16.49
N ALA A 215 19.78 -49.75 15.29
CA ALA A 215 18.36 -49.73 14.95
C ALA A 215 18.11 -50.17 13.49
N PRO A 216 17.00 -50.89 13.20
CA PRO A 216 16.64 -51.26 11.84
C PRO A 216 16.18 -50.05 11.01
N CYS A 217 16.42 -50.09 9.70
CA CYS A 217 16.03 -49.02 8.78
C CYS A 217 14.51 -48.78 8.82
N PRO A 218 14.03 -47.53 9.00
CA PRO A 218 12.60 -47.24 9.10
C PRO A 218 11.83 -47.45 7.78
N LYS A 219 12.53 -47.57 6.64
CA LYS A 219 11.89 -47.81 5.34
C LYS A 219 11.71 -49.31 5.02
N CYS A 220 12.68 -50.14 5.36
CA CYS A 220 12.69 -51.55 4.94
C CYS A 220 12.97 -52.56 6.08
N GLY A 221 13.19 -52.10 7.30
CA GLY A 221 13.45 -52.94 8.48
C GLY A 221 14.86 -53.55 8.54
N TYR A 222 15.75 -53.24 7.60
CA TYR A 222 17.09 -53.83 7.54
C TYR A 222 18.01 -53.34 8.67
N LEU A 223 18.66 -54.26 9.39
CA LEU A 223 19.66 -53.98 10.41
C LEU A 223 21.06 -54.00 9.77
N ARG A 224 21.81 -52.90 9.87
CA ARG A 224 23.12 -52.75 9.25
C ARG A 224 24.16 -53.64 9.94
N GLU A 225 24.94 -54.37 9.14
CA GLU A 225 26.06 -55.20 9.59
C GLU A 225 27.39 -54.44 9.44
N PRO A 226 28.43 -54.77 10.23
CA PRO A 226 29.72 -54.05 10.20
C PRO A 226 30.46 -54.11 8.86
N TYR A 227 30.08 -55.02 7.97
CA TYR A 227 30.69 -55.28 6.68
C TYR A 227 29.84 -54.79 5.50
N ASP A 228 28.79 -54.01 5.76
CA ASP A 228 27.95 -53.42 4.72
C ASP A 228 28.67 -52.30 3.96
N ASP A 229 28.74 -52.45 2.64
CA ASP A 229 29.31 -51.46 1.72
C ASP A 229 28.26 -50.41 1.32
N ALA A 230 27.97 -49.50 2.26
CA ALA A 230 27.19 -48.29 1.98
C ALA A 230 27.58 -47.14 2.93
N PRO A 231 27.53 -45.87 2.46
CA PRO A 231 27.79 -44.71 3.32
C PRO A 231 26.85 -44.67 4.53
N ASP A 232 27.33 -44.15 5.66
CA ASP A 232 26.61 -44.15 6.96
C ASP A 232 25.22 -43.51 6.90
N TRP A 233 25.01 -42.55 6.01
CA TRP A 233 23.74 -41.86 5.83
C TRP A 233 22.70 -42.66 5.01
N GLN A 234 23.07 -43.80 4.43
CA GLN A 234 22.28 -44.58 3.49
C GLN A 234 22.07 -46.03 3.97
N CYS A 235 20.84 -46.54 3.86
CA CYS A 235 20.57 -47.95 4.13
C CYS A 235 21.23 -48.86 3.06
N PRO A 236 22.04 -49.87 3.43
CA PRO A 236 22.69 -50.78 2.47
C PRO A 236 21.69 -51.57 1.62
N SER A 237 20.55 -51.96 2.22
CA SER A 237 19.49 -52.74 1.59
C SER A 237 18.62 -51.90 0.64
N CYS A 238 17.94 -50.86 1.13
CA CYS A 238 16.97 -50.11 0.33
C CYS A 238 17.52 -48.83 -0.32
N LYS A 239 18.80 -48.52 -0.09
CA LYS A 239 19.52 -47.32 -0.59
C LYS A 239 18.87 -45.97 -0.24
N SER A 240 17.94 -45.94 0.72
CA SER A 240 17.30 -44.71 1.19
C SER A 240 18.19 -43.99 2.20
N ALA A 241 18.23 -42.67 2.10
CA ALA A 241 18.82 -41.84 3.15
C ALA A 241 17.95 -41.90 4.42
N TYR A 242 18.55 -42.09 5.59
CA TYR A 242 17.81 -42.22 6.85
C TYR A 242 17.00 -40.95 7.19
N ALA A 243 17.53 -39.76 6.85
CA ALA A 243 16.85 -38.48 7.02
C ALA A 243 15.54 -38.33 6.22
N LYS A 244 15.35 -39.13 5.16
CA LYS A 244 14.16 -39.08 4.30
C LYS A 244 13.12 -40.16 4.62
N ALA A 245 13.49 -41.18 5.39
CA ALA A 245 12.66 -42.36 5.63
C ALA A 245 11.67 -42.20 6.81
N GLY A 246 11.85 -41.19 7.68
CA GLY A 246 11.03 -40.98 8.88
C GLY A 246 9.67 -40.31 8.67
N ARG A 247 9.18 -40.11 7.43
CA ARG A 247 7.94 -39.35 7.16
C ARG A 247 6.85 -40.10 6.38
N ARG A 248 6.70 -41.41 6.55
CA ARG A 248 5.57 -42.17 5.98
C ARG A 248 5.07 -43.30 6.90
N GLY A 249 4.31 -42.93 7.93
CA GLY A 249 3.04 -43.57 8.28
C GLY A 249 2.07 -42.38 8.36
N ASP A 250 0.99 -42.26 7.60
CA ASP A 250 0.05 -43.27 7.13
C ASP A 250 -0.43 -42.91 5.72
N ALA A 251 -0.58 -43.91 4.85
CA ALA A 251 -1.22 -43.74 3.55
C ALA A 251 -2.20 -44.90 3.30
N GLU A 252 -3.49 -44.59 3.32
CA GLU A 252 -4.57 -45.43 2.79
C GLU A 252 -5.05 -44.81 1.44
N PRO A 253 -5.45 -45.61 0.43
CA PRO A 253 -5.34 -45.21 -0.98
C PRO A 253 -6.58 -44.49 -1.56
N VAL A 254 -6.27 -43.68 -2.58
CA VAL A 254 -7.15 -42.80 -3.39
C VAL A 254 -8.05 -43.57 -4.37
N ALA A 255 -9.28 -43.08 -4.57
CA ALA A 255 -10.12 -43.37 -5.75
C ALA A 255 -10.48 -42.08 -6.51
N ALA A 256 -10.51 -42.17 -7.85
CA ALA A 256 -10.55 -41.09 -8.84
C ALA A 256 -12.00 -40.68 -9.26
N PRO A 257 -12.20 -39.58 -10.03
CA PRO A 257 -13.48 -38.88 -10.18
C PRO A 257 -14.29 -39.29 -11.43
N SER A 258 -15.56 -38.89 -11.49
CA SER A 258 -16.39 -38.93 -12.71
C SER A 258 -17.22 -37.66 -12.89
N SER A 259 -17.24 -37.21 -14.14
CA SER A 259 -17.94 -36.06 -14.73
C SER A 259 -19.45 -36.28 -14.90
N VAL A 260 -20.26 -35.23 -14.78
CA VAL A 260 -21.55 -35.10 -15.52
C VAL A 260 -21.82 -33.61 -15.83
N MET A 261 -21.99 -33.30 -17.13
CA MET A 261 -22.68 -32.10 -17.63
C MET A 261 -24.13 -32.46 -17.98
N ALA A 262 -25.07 -31.55 -17.69
CA ALA A 262 -26.43 -31.41 -18.23
C ALA A 262 -27.00 -30.07 -17.72
N ALA A 263 -27.91 -29.31 -18.32
CA ALA A 263 -28.52 -29.17 -19.64
C ALA A 263 -29.51 -27.96 -19.54
N ASN A 264 -30.05 -27.53 -20.69
CA ASN A 264 -31.27 -26.72 -20.93
C ASN A 264 -31.10 -25.18 -21.00
N GLU A 265 -31.49 -24.44 -22.05
CA GLU A 265 -32.66 -24.38 -22.99
C GLU A 265 -33.74 -23.35 -22.60
N ALA A 266 -34.38 -22.78 -23.65
CA ALA A 266 -35.62 -21.99 -23.76
C ALA A 266 -35.48 -20.45 -23.69
N ASP A 267 -35.68 -19.71 -24.79
CA ASP A 267 -36.97 -19.18 -25.38
C ASP A 267 -37.29 -17.77 -24.82
N ALA A 268 -37.93 -16.78 -25.47
CA ALA A 268 -38.42 -16.51 -26.82
C ALA A 268 -38.91 -15.02 -26.86
N ALA A 269 -39.28 -14.54 -28.06
CA ALA A 269 -40.25 -13.46 -28.36
C ALA A 269 -39.82 -11.98 -28.21
N ASP A 270 -40.37 -10.97 -28.91
CA ASP A 270 -41.16 -10.77 -30.15
C ASP A 270 -41.56 -9.25 -30.16
N ARG A 271 -41.77 -8.64 -31.34
CA ARG A 271 -42.50 -7.36 -31.63
C ARG A 271 -41.92 -5.99 -31.17
N ASP A 272 -42.21 -4.84 -31.80
CA ASP A 272 -42.88 -4.42 -33.05
C ASP A 272 -42.54 -2.94 -33.34
N ASP A 273 -42.76 -2.53 -34.59
CA ASP A 273 -42.72 -1.19 -35.20
C ASP A 273 -43.63 -0.11 -34.56
N HIS A 274 -43.32 1.18 -34.80
CA HIS A 274 -44.29 2.16 -35.34
C HIS A 274 -43.64 3.51 -35.74
N ALA A 275 -43.89 3.93 -36.99
CA ALA A 275 -43.69 5.27 -37.53
C ALA A 275 -45.04 6.02 -37.64
N VAL A 276 -45.03 7.36 -37.54
CA VAL A 276 -46.19 8.23 -37.86
C VAL A 276 -45.71 9.54 -38.51
N ASP A 277 -46.56 10.04 -39.40
CA ASP A 277 -46.39 11.01 -40.49
C ASP A 277 -47.10 12.38 -40.24
N GLU A 278 -46.89 13.30 -41.20
CA GLU A 278 -47.73 14.46 -41.65
C GLU A 278 -47.80 15.78 -40.83
N GLU A 279 -47.42 16.97 -41.38
CA GLU A 279 -48.09 17.88 -42.38
C GLU A 279 -49.11 18.84 -41.70
N GLY A 280 -49.14 20.18 -41.75
CA GLY A 280 -48.91 21.24 -42.74
C GLY A 280 -50.10 22.23 -42.67
N LEU A 281 -49.95 23.59 -42.63
CA LEU A 281 -51.06 24.54 -42.99
C LEU A 281 -50.73 26.08 -43.10
N ARG A 282 -50.92 26.61 -44.32
CA ARG A 282 -51.62 27.85 -44.84
C ARG A 282 -51.22 29.34 -44.57
N ARG A 283 -51.40 30.13 -45.67
CA ARG A 283 -51.34 31.59 -45.99
C ARG A 283 -52.59 32.38 -45.49
N GLY A 284 -52.77 33.72 -45.45
CA GLY A 284 -52.14 35.02 -45.86
C GLY A 284 -53.05 36.18 -45.33
N PRO A 285 -53.21 37.41 -45.90
CA PRO A 285 -52.33 38.36 -46.63
C PRO A 285 -52.45 39.88 -46.20
N ALA A 286 -51.66 40.74 -46.90
CA ALA A 286 -51.84 42.17 -47.26
C ALA A 286 -51.58 43.33 -46.24
N ILE A 287 -50.69 44.27 -46.61
CA ILE A 287 -50.96 45.68 -46.98
C ILE A 287 -49.65 46.35 -47.45
N SER A 288 -49.76 47.13 -48.52
CA SER A 288 -48.69 47.85 -49.20
C SER A 288 -48.64 49.34 -48.80
N ALA A 289 -47.57 50.01 -49.24
CA ALA A 289 -47.36 51.46 -49.31
C ALA A 289 -46.60 52.15 -48.15
N HIS A 290 -45.32 51.81 -47.95
CA HIS A 290 -44.29 52.74 -47.45
C HIS A 290 -42.85 52.43 -47.96
N LEU A 291 -42.72 51.68 -49.07
CA LEU A 291 -41.51 50.93 -49.42
C LEU A 291 -40.47 51.64 -50.31
N ALA A 292 -40.59 52.94 -50.62
CA ALA A 292 -39.62 53.61 -51.50
C ALA A 292 -38.51 54.35 -50.73
N THR A 293 -38.82 55.00 -49.60
CA THR A 293 -37.84 55.78 -48.82
C THR A 293 -37.11 54.94 -47.78
N LEU A 294 -37.77 53.92 -47.23
CA LEU A 294 -37.15 52.94 -46.33
C LEU A 294 -36.12 52.05 -47.05
N ARG A 295 -36.23 51.84 -48.36
CA ARG A 295 -35.36 50.92 -49.12
C ARG A 295 -33.90 51.38 -49.23
N ARG A 296 -33.63 52.69 -49.13
CA ARG A 296 -32.25 53.23 -49.13
C ARG A 296 -31.59 53.20 -47.75
N ILE A 297 -32.37 53.43 -46.69
CA ILE A 297 -31.90 53.30 -45.30
C ILE A 297 -31.75 51.82 -44.93
N PHE A 298 -32.69 50.95 -45.35
CA PHE A 298 -32.57 49.50 -45.21
C PHE A 298 -31.45 48.90 -46.07
N ALA A 299 -31.09 49.43 -47.24
CA ALA A 299 -29.96 48.88 -47.99
C ALA A 299 -28.60 49.14 -47.30
N ALA A 300 -28.44 50.31 -46.66
CA ALA A 300 -27.25 50.62 -45.87
C ALA A 300 -27.21 49.89 -44.51
N LEU A 301 -28.35 49.80 -43.81
CA LEU A 301 -28.47 49.04 -42.56
C LEU A 301 -28.43 47.53 -42.79
N ALA A 302 -29.04 47.00 -43.86
CA ALA A 302 -28.95 45.59 -44.21
C ALA A 302 -27.54 45.23 -44.67
N GLY A 303 -26.83 46.10 -45.38
CA GLY A 303 -25.41 45.89 -45.70
C GLY A 303 -24.54 45.82 -44.43
N GLY A 304 -24.77 46.71 -43.47
CA GLY A 304 -24.08 46.70 -42.17
C GLY A 304 -24.43 45.49 -41.30
N ILE A 305 -25.72 45.12 -41.21
CA ILE A 305 -26.19 43.95 -40.45
C ILE A 305 -25.72 42.65 -41.11
N LEU A 306 -25.67 42.57 -42.44
CA LEU A 306 -25.15 41.41 -43.15
C LEU A 306 -23.63 41.29 -42.96
N ALA A 307 -22.88 42.40 -42.99
CA ALA A 307 -21.44 42.40 -42.74
C ALA A 307 -21.11 42.02 -41.28
N ILE A 308 -21.85 42.58 -40.30
CA ILE A 308 -21.70 42.22 -38.89
C ILE A 308 -22.15 40.77 -38.65
N GLY A 309 -23.24 40.32 -39.28
CA GLY A 309 -23.72 38.95 -39.20
C GLY A 309 -22.76 37.94 -39.83
N VAL A 310 -22.13 38.28 -40.95
CA VAL A 310 -21.09 37.46 -41.59
C VAL A 310 -19.81 37.45 -40.76
N LEU A 311 -19.39 38.58 -40.20
CA LEU A 311 -18.23 38.61 -39.28
C LEU A 311 -18.50 37.84 -37.98
N ALA A 312 -19.70 37.96 -37.41
CA ALA A 312 -20.10 37.21 -36.23
C ALA A 312 -20.23 35.71 -36.53
N ALA A 313 -20.78 35.33 -37.69
CA ALA A 313 -20.83 33.93 -38.14
C ALA A 313 -19.43 33.37 -38.43
N LEU A 314 -18.57 34.15 -39.08
CA LEU A 314 -17.16 33.79 -39.30
C LEU A 314 -16.41 33.67 -37.96
N PHE A 315 -16.69 34.52 -36.97
CA PHE A 315 -16.08 34.41 -35.65
C PHE A 315 -16.62 33.19 -34.87
N LEU A 316 -17.93 32.93 -34.94
CA LEU A 316 -18.58 31.77 -34.33
C LEU A 316 -18.16 30.44 -34.95
N VAL A 317 -17.81 30.43 -36.25
CA VAL A 317 -17.30 29.24 -36.94
C VAL A 317 -15.78 29.14 -36.82
N ALA A 318 -15.00 30.20 -37.00
CA ALA A 318 -13.54 30.13 -36.96
C ALA A 318 -12.98 29.91 -35.54
N ALA A 319 -13.63 30.44 -34.50
CA ALA A 319 -13.16 30.28 -33.11
C ALA A 319 -13.14 28.82 -32.59
N PRO A 320 -14.16 27.96 -32.86
CA PRO A 320 -14.07 26.55 -32.49
C PRO A 320 -13.09 25.77 -33.37
N PHE A 321 -12.97 26.10 -34.67
CA PHE A 321 -12.00 25.43 -35.54
C PHE A 321 -10.55 25.73 -35.14
N GLY A 322 -10.21 26.98 -34.80
CA GLY A 322 -8.86 27.32 -34.30
C GLY A 322 -8.50 26.51 -33.04
N ARG A 323 -9.40 26.47 -32.05
CA ARG A 323 -9.20 25.68 -30.83
C ARG A 323 -9.06 24.17 -31.09
N GLN A 324 -9.76 23.64 -32.08
CA GLN A 324 -9.68 22.22 -32.42
C GLN A 324 -8.38 21.86 -33.14
N TYR A 325 -7.83 22.76 -33.97
CA TYR A 325 -6.52 22.57 -34.61
C TYR A 325 -5.38 22.64 -33.59
N ASP A 326 -5.39 23.64 -32.70
CA ASP A 326 -4.36 23.80 -31.66
C ASP A 326 -4.34 22.58 -30.72
N ALA A 327 -5.52 22.07 -30.33
CA ALA A 327 -5.64 20.88 -29.49
C ALA A 327 -5.09 19.61 -30.15
N ALA A 328 -5.25 19.46 -31.48
CA ALA A 328 -4.75 18.29 -32.21
C ALA A 328 -3.22 18.32 -32.37
N GLU A 329 -2.64 19.51 -32.58
CA GLU A 329 -1.18 19.69 -32.61
C GLU A 329 -0.56 19.41 -31.24
N ASP A 330 -1.16 19.97 -30.17
CA ASP A 330 -0.71 19.74 -28.79
C ASP A 330 -0.80 18.27 -28.37
N ALA A 331 -1.89 17.58 -28.72
CA ALA A 331 -2.04 16.15 -28.46
C ALA A 331 -0.94 15.32 -29.13
N THR A 332 -0.54 15.71 -30.34
CA THR A 332 0.54 15.04 -31.08
C THR A 332 1.89 15.27 -30.41
N VAL A 333 2.18 16.50 -29.96
CA VAL A 333 3.42 16.84 -29.24
C VAL A 333 3.54 16.07 -27.93
N VAL A 334 2.45 15.97 -27.16
CA VAL A 334 2.42 15.23 -25.89
C VAL A 334 2.62 13.74 -26.12
N ALA A 335 1.92 13.14 -27.08
CA ALA A 335 2.03 11.72 -27.38
C ALA A 335 3.45 11.32 -27.85
N GLN A 336 4.13 12.21 -28.57
CA GLN A 336 5.51 11.99 -29.04
C GLN A 336 6.57 12.28 -27.97
N HIS A 337 6.19 12.81 -26.81
CA HIS A 337 7.15 13.12 -25.77
C HIS A 337 7.82 11.83 -25.23
N PRO A 338 9.16 11.76 -25.10
CA PRO A 338 9.86 10.51 -24.78
C PRO A 338 9.39 9.79 -23.51
N VAL A 339 9.03 10.54 -22.46
CA VAL A 339 8.50 9.95 -21.21
C VAL A 339 7.13 9.32 -21.41
N VAL A 340 6.23 9.98 -22.14
CA VAL A 340 4.87 9.50 -22.42
C VAL A 340 4.94 8.26 -23.30
N ALA A 341 5.73 8.30 -24.36
CA ALA A 341 5.95 7.17 -25.26
C ALA A 341 6.60 5.97 -24.55
N THR A 342 7.55 6.21 -23.63
CA THR A 342 8.19 5.14 -22.86
C THR A 342 7.20 4.46 -21.92
N ILE A 343 6.41 5.24 -21.17
CA ILE A 343 5.39 4.71 -20.26
C ILE A 343 4.33 3.94 -21.06
N GLY A 344 3.82 4.51 -22.16
CA GLY A 344 2.85 3.86 -23.04
C GLY A 344 3.29 2.51 -23.60
N ARG A 345 4.59 2.35 -23.88
CA ARG A 345 5.14 1.09 -24.37
C ARG A 345 5.34 0.04 -23.27
N LEU A 346 5.59 0.45 -22.02
CA LEU A 346 6.00 -0.46 -20.94
C LEU A 346 4.89 -0.76 -19.94
N SER A 347 3.94 0.16 -19.74
CA SER A 347 2.85 0.03 -18.77
C SER A 347 1.58 0.73 -19.26
N GLU A 348 0.61 -0.05 -19.77
CA GLU A 348 -0.67 0.49 -20.26
C GLU A 348 -1.45 1.21 -19.15
N ALA A 349 -1.49 0.65 -17.94
CA ALA A 349 -2.22 1.23 -16.81
C ALA A 349 -1.65 2.59 -16.36
N ASP A 350 -0.31 2.70 -16.29
CA ASP A 350 0.32 3.97 -15.92
C ASP A 350 0.21 5.01 -17.04
N HIS A 351 0.22 4.54 -18.29
CA HIS A 351 -0.02 5.40 -19.44
C HIS A 351 -1.43 5.98 -19.46
N GLU A 352 -2.45 5.16 -19.21
CA GLU A 352 -3.84 5.61 -19.10
C GLU A 352 -3.99 6.66 -17.99
N THR A 353 -3.36 6.41 -16.84
CA THR A 353 -3.35 7.35 -15.72
C THR A 353 -2.71 8.69 -16.08
N LEU A 354 -1.55 8.66 -16.76
CA LEU A 354 -0.86 9.85 -17.23
C LEU A 354 -1.67 10.60 -18.29
N MET A 355 -2.24 9.91 -19.27
CA MET A 355 -3.03 10.52 -20.33
C MET A 355 -4.31 11.14 -19.80
N ARG A 356 -4.98 10.50 -18.82
CA ARG A 356 -6.14 11.09 -18.14
C ARG A 356 -5.80 12.42 -17.48
N PHE A 357 -4.66 12.50 -16.80
CA PHE A 357 -4.17 13.74 -16.19
C PHE A 357 -3.86 14.80 -17.26
N LEU A 358 -3.12 14.44 -18.30
CA LEU A 358 -2.72 15.38 -19.36
C LEU A 358 -3.93 15.92 -20.12
N ASN A 359 -4.87 15.06 -20.51
CA ASN A 359 -6.11 15.46 -21.17
C ASN A 359 -6.92 16.43 -20.32
N HIS A 360 -7.05 16.15 -19.02
CA HIS A 360 -7.76 17.05 -18.11
C HIS A 360 -7.12 18.45 -18.04
N ARG A 361 -5.79 18.54 -18.08
CA ARG A 361 -5.08 19.84 -18.12
C ARG A 361 -5.25 20.54 -19.47
N THR A 362 -5.20 19.82 -20.58
CA THR A 362 -5.44 20.37 -21.91
C THR A 362 -6.88 20.90 -22.05
N GLU A 363 -7.87 20.21 -21.47
CA GLU A 363 -9.26 20.70 -21.40
C GLU A 363 -9.39 22.01 -20.61
N GLN A 364 -8.50 22.25 -19.64
CA GLN A 364 -8.40 23.52 -18.91
C GLN A 364 -7.65 24.62 -19.70
N GLY A 365 -7.25 24.36 -20.94
CA GLY A 365 -6.54 25.31 -21.80
C GLY A 365 -5.04 25.40 -21.53
N VAL A 366 -4.46 24.43 -20.82
CA VAL A 366 -3.02 24.34 -20.62
C VAL A 366 -2.38 23.67 -21.84
N ASP A 367 -1.37 24.30 -22.45
CA ASP A 367 -0.65 23.71 -23.58
C ASP A 367 0.06 22.41 -23.18
N GLY A 368 0.29 21.53 -24.16
CA GLY A 368 0.83 20.20 -23.91
C GLY A 368 2.18 20.15 -23.18
N ARG A 369 3.07 21.12 -23.42
CA ARG A 369 4.37 21.18 -22.75
C ARG A 369 4.22 21.56 -21.29
N ARG A 370 3.39 22.54 -21.00
CA ARG A 370 3.09 22.96 -19.62
C ARG A 370 2.29 21.90 -18.86
N ALA A 371 1.41 21.17 -19.53
CA ALA A 371 0.71 20.02 -18.95
C ALA A 371 1.69 18.91 -18.50
N LEU A 372 2.77 18.66 -19.25
CA LEU A 372 3.82 17.72 -18.84
C LEU A 372 4.63 18.20 -17.63
N LEU A 373 4.92 19.50 -17.53
CA LEU A 373 5.51 20.06 -16.32
C LEU A 373 4.59 19.85 -15.11
N PHE A 374 3.28 20.05 -15.30
CA PHE A 374 2.27 19.77 -14.27
C PHE A 374 2.14 18.30 -13.92
N ALA A 375 2.55 17.39 -14.80
CA ALA A 375 2.54 15.95 -14.54
C ALA A 375 3.74 15.47 -13.71
N ARG A 376 4.73 16.32 -13.36
CA ARG A 376 5.93 15.91 -12.60
C ARG A 376 5.61 15.18 -11.28
N PRO A 377 4.69 15.64 -10.42
CA PRO A 377 4.35 14.91 -9.19
C PRO A 377 3.80 13.51 -9.46
N LEU A 378 2.93 13.38 -10.47
CA LEU A 378 2.40 12.09 -10.90
C LEU A 378 3.52 11.18 -11.43
N LEU A 379 4.36 11.69 -12.32
CA LEU A 379 5.51 10.95 -12.87
C LEU A 379 6.48 10.50 -11.77
N ALA A 380 6.72 11.35 -10.77
CA ALA A 380 7.57 11.03 -9.63
C ALA A 380 6.96 9.91 -8.77
N HIS A 381 5.66 9.99 -8.49
CA HIS A 381 4.94 8.93 -7.78
C HIS A 381 5.02 7.60 -8.55
N LEU A 382 4.74 7.62 -9.86
CA LEU A 382 4.78 6.43 -10.70
C LEU A 382 6.18 5.80 -10.75
N ALA A 383 7.23 6.61 -10.92
CA ALA A 383 8.62 6.13 -10.90
C ALA A 383 9.00 5.54 -9.53
N THR A 384 8.62 6.21 -8.44
CA THR A 384 8.94 5.79 -7.07
C THR A 384 8.35 4.41 -6.74
N ARG A 385 7.12 4.13 -7.16
CA ARG A 385 6.50 2.79 -7.02
C ARG A 385 7.27 1.67 -7.75
N LEU A 386 8.04 2.01 -8.79
CA LEU A 386 8.79 1.05 -9.60
C LEU A 386 10.23 0.85 -9.11
N LEU A 387 10.72 1.65 -8.15
CA LEU A 387 12.10 1.53 -7.64
C LEU A 387 12.44 0.14 -7.11
N PRO A 388 11.55 -0.59 -6.39
CA PRO A 388 11.86 -1.94 -5.92
C PRO A 388 12.15 -2.96 -7.06
N ARG A 389 11.75 -2.64 -8.29
CA ARG A 389 11.95 -3.47 -9.48
C ARG A 389 13.08 -2.95 -10.39
N ALA A 390 13.56 -1.73 -10.15
CA ALA A 390 14.60 -1.12 -10.95
C ALA A 390 15.99 -1.60 -10.49
N ASP A 391 16.93 -1.63 -11.43
CA ASP A 391 18.35 -1.86 -11.17
C ASP A 391 18.99 -0.70 -10.39
N ASP A 392 20.13 -0.99 -9.77
CA ASP A 392 20.83 -0.06 -8.91
C ASP A 392 21.20 1.24 -9.62
N ALA A 393 21.56 1.18 -10.91
CA ALA A 393 21.94 2.36 -11.67
C ALA A 393 20.74 3.31 -11.89
N ALA A 394 19.55 2.76 -12.16
CA ALA A 394 18.32 3.51 -12.28
C ALA A 394 17.88 4.11 -10.93
N VAL A 395 17.96 3.35 -9.84
CA VAL A 395 17.64 3.84 -8.48
C VAL A 395 18.58 4.98 -8.07
N LEU A 396 19.89 4.84 -8.30
CA LEU A 396 20.86 5.89 -8.00
C LEU A 396 20.66 7.15 -8.85
N ALA A 397 20.29 6.99 -10.13
CA ALA A 397 19.95 8.11 -10.99
C ALA A 397 18.70 8.85 -10.49
N TRP A 398 17.68 8.10 -10.05
CA TRP A 398 16.48 8.65 -9.44
C TRP A 398 16.79 9.40 -8.14
N GLY A 399 17.54 8.79 -7.22
CA GLY A 399 17.92 9.42 -5.96
C GLY A 399 18.69 10.73 -6.13
N ARG A 400 19.64 10.79 -7.07
CA ARG A 400 20.33 12.05 -7.42
C ARG A 400 19.38 13.12 -7.93
N GLN A 401 18.50 12.76 -8.86
CA GLN A 401 17.50 13.70 -9.38
C GLN A 401 16.56 14.20 -8.27
N THR A 402 16.21 13.35 -7.29
CA THR A 402 15.41 13.74 -6.13
C THR A 402 16.17 14.75 -5.26
N VAL A 403 17.44 14.51 -4.95
CA VAL A 403 18.27 15.47 -4.20
C VAL A 403 18.37 16.81 -4.93
N ASP A 404 18.71 16.80 -6.22
CA ASP A 404 18.84 18.02 -7.01
C ASP A 404 17.52 18.83 -7.05
N ALA A 405 16.38 18.14 -7.11
CA ALA A 405 15.07 18.78 -7.05
C ALA A 405 14.79 19.40 -5.66
N LEU A 406 15.11 18.68 -4.58
CA LEU A 406 14.91 19.16 -3.21
C LEU A 406 15.82 20.34 -2.88
N GLU A 407 17.11 20.29 -3.27
CA GLU A 407 18.05 21.39 -3.06
C GLU A 407 17.57 22.68 -3.74
N ARG A 408 17.03 22.58 -4.95
CA ARG A 408 16.46 23.73 -5.65
C ARG A 408 15.20 24.27 -4.98
N LEU A 409 14.28 23.38 -4.61
CA LEU A 409 13.09 23.80 -3.86
C LEU A 409 13.47 24.45 -2.54
N SER A 410 14.47 23.93 -1.83
CA SER A 410 14.94 24.49 -0.56
C SER A 410 15.47 25.91 -0.69
N ALA A 411 16.03 26.26 -1.85
CA ALA A 411 16.52 27.61 -2.13
C ALA A 411 15.41 28.63 -2.45
N VAL A 412 14.22 28.15 -2.81
CA VAL A 412 13.07 28.98 -3.19
C VAL A 412 12.02 29.02 -2.07
N ASP A 413 11.58 27.85 -1.61
CA ASP A 413 10.50 27.66 -0.67
C ASP A 413 10.66 26.32 0.07
N SER A 414 11.01 26.39 1.35
CA SER A 414 11.22 25.21 2.20
C SER A 414 9.94 24.42 2.46
N GLU A 415 8.77 25.05 2.40
CA GLU A 415 7.49 24.35 2.52
C GLU A 415 7.25 23.47 1.29
N GLN A 416 7.57 23.99 0.10
CA GLN A 416 7.49 23.20 -1.13
C GLN A 416 8.52 22.07 -1.15
N CYS A 417 9.73 22.32 -0.68
CA CYS A 417 10.73 21.26 -0.50
C CYS A 417 10.20 20.15 0.41
N LEU A 418 9.66 20.50 1.58
CA LEU A 418 9.14 19.54 2.54
C LEU A 418 8.01 18.71 1.94
N ARG A 419 7.07 19.36 1.25
CA ARG A 419 5.96 18.67 0.58
C ARG A 419 6.44 17.74 -0.52
N ALA A 420 7.37 18.18 -1.37
CA ALA A 420 7.95 17.35 -2.42
C ALA A 420 8.72 16.14 -1.88
N SER A 421 9.28 16.25 -0.68
CA SER A 421 10.03 15.17 -0.04
C SER A 421 9.18 14.02 0.49
N MET A 422 7.87 14.24 0.69
CA MET A 422 6.94 13.27 1.28
C MET A 422 6.28 12.31 0.27
N THR A 423 6.74 12.30 -1.00
CA THR A 423 6.29 11.39 -2.09
C THR A 423 4.77 11.33 -2.37
N LYS A 424 3.96 12.16 -1.70
CA LYS A 424 2.53 12.32 -1.97
C LYS A 424 2.34 13.16 -3.24
N PRO A 425 1.32 12.86 -4.07
CA PRO A 425 0.98 13.69 -5.21
C PRO A 425 0.68 15.10 -4.71
N VAL A 426 1.51 16.07 -5.09
CA VAL A 426 1.24 17.48 -4.80
C VAL A 426 0.37 18.02 -5.91
N GLU A 427 -0.90 18.27 -5.61
CA GLU A 427 -1.83 18.95 -6.54
C GLU A 427 -1.69 20.49 -6.49
N ASP A 428 -0.73 21.01 -5.73
CA ASP A 428 -0.54 22.45 -5.53
C ASP A 428 0.17 23.10 -6.73
N ALA A 429 -0.50 24.10 -7.31
CA ALA A 429 0.04 24.91 -8.41
C ALA A 429 1.35 25.63 -8.04
N ALA A 430 1.56 25.95 -6.76
CA ALA A 430 2.77 26.65 -6.31
C ALA A 430 4.05 25.80 -6.50
N VAL A 431 3.98 24.50 -6.22
CA VAL A 431 5.11 23.57 -6.46
C VAL A 431 5.42 23.45 -7.95
N LEU A 432 4.38 23.52 -8.78
CA LEU A 432 4.52 23.42 -10.22
C LEU A 432 5.16 24.67 -10.84
N GLU A 433 4.89 25.86 -10.28
CA GLU A 433 5.54 27.10 -10.70
C GLU A 433 7.03 27.12 -10.35
N ALA A 434 7.42 26.57 -9.20
CA ALA A 434 8.84 26.50 -8.81
C ALA A 434 9.71 25.68 -9.79
N PHE A 435 9.09 24.80 -10.57
CA PHE A 435 9.75 24.00 -11.60
C PHE A 435 9.56 24.52 -13.03
N ALA A 436 8.81 25.61 -13.23
CA ALA A 436 8.44 26.08 -14.56
C ALA A 436 9.65 26.58 -15.38
N ASP A 437 10.66 27.14 -14.72
CA ASP A 437 11.88 27.66 -15.36
C ASP A 437 12.99 26.61 -15.49
N GLU A 438 12.77 25.37 -15.02
CA GLU A 438 13.75 24.30 -15.06
C GLU A 438 13.75 23.59 -16.43
N ASP A 439 14.93 23.17 -16.89
CA ASP A 439 15.02 22.14 -17.93
C ASP A 439 14.46 20.81 -17.39
N PRO A 440 13.33 20.29 -17.91
CA PRO A 440 12.71 19.09 -17.37
C PRO A 440 13.39 17.80 -17.86
N ARG A 441 14.37 17.89 -18.77
CA ARG A 441 15.02 16.72 -19.37
C ARG A 441 15.68 15.78 -18.37
N PRO A 442 16.47 16.24 -17.37
CA PRO A 442 17.08 15.34 -16.39
C PRO A 442 16.05 14.54 -15.59
N PHE A 443 14.93 15.19 -15.22
CA PHE A 443 13.81 14.53 -14.55
C PHE A 443 13.16 13.47 -15.44
N HIS A 444 12.82 13.83 -16.68
CA HIS A 444 12.22 12.89 -17.62
C HIS A 444 13.14 11.70 -17.94
N ASP A 445 14.44 11.94 -18.10
CA ASP A 445 15.43 10.89 -18.33
C ASP A 445 15.54 9.93 -17.15
N ALA A 446 15.45 10.45 -15.92
CA ALA A 446 15.43 9.62 -14.71
C ALA A 446 14.17 8.73 -14.66
N VAL A 447 12.99 9.27 -14.95
CA VAL A 447 11.73 8.50 -15.05
C VAL A 447 11.85 7.41 -16.12
N ILE A 448 12.35 7.76 -17.31
CA ILE A 448 12.54 6.81 -18.43
C ILE A 448 13.46 5.66 -18.00
N LYS A 449 14.58 5.95 -17.33
CA LYS A 449 15.52 4.93 -16.85
C LYS A 449 14.87 3.98 -15.84
N VAL A 450 14.10 4.49 -14.89
CA VAL A 450 13.37 3.67 -13.90
C VAL A 450 12.40 2.72 -14.61
N TYR A 451 11.58 3.22 -15.53
CA TYR A 451 10.66 2.39 -16.30
C TYR A 451 11.37 1.34 -17.15
N GLN A 452 12.38 1.76 -17.93
CA GLN A 452 13.12 0.83 -18.78
C GLN A 452 13.84 -0.26 -17.98
N SER A 453 14.29 0.07 -16.78
CA SER A 453 14.95 -0.87 -15.89
C SER A 453 13.95 -1.84 -15.25
N ALA A 454 12.87 -1.31 -14.64
CA ALA A 454 11.84 -2.10 -13.97
C ALA A 454 11.13 -3.11 -14.89
N PHE A 455 11.07 -2.84 -16.20
CA PHE A 455 10.40 -3.69 -17.19
C PHE A 455 11.35 -4.49 -18.11
N ARG A 456 12.68 -4.47 -17.90
CA ARG A 456 13.66 -5.23 -18.73
C ARG A 456 13.61 -6.75 -18.52
N GLY A 457 12.67 -7.25 -17.72
CA GLY A 457 12.65 -8.61 -17.21
C GLY A 457 13.34 -8.64 -15.85
N THR A 458 12.59 -9.04 -14.84
CA THR A 458 13.03 -9.18 -13.45
C THR A 458 14.30 -10.01 -13.39
N VAL A 459 15.44 -9.36 -13.19
CA VAL A 459 16.43 -9.97 -12.30
C VAL A 459 15.73 -9.89 -10.95
N GLU A 460 15.00 -10.93 -10.56
CA GLU A 460 14.65 -11.11 -9.16
C GLU A 460 15.96 -10.93 -8.41
N ARG A 461 16.07 -9.84 -7.62
CA ARG A 461 17.19 -9.72 -6.68
C ARG A 461 17.17 -11.03 -5.92
N PRO A 462 18.20 -11.89 -6.03
CA PRO A 462 18.13 -13.22 -5.46
C PRO A 462 17.79 -13.08 -3.99
N ALA A 463 16.69 -13.70 -3.56
CA ALA A 463 16.22 -13.66 -2.16
C ALA A 463 17.27 -14.22 -1.17
N ALA A 464 18.30 -14.87 -1.69
CA ALA A 464 19.46 -15.35 -0.95
C ALA A 464 20.37 -14.18 -0.55
N ASP A 465 19.98 -13.50 0.53
CA ASP A 465 20.79 -13.06 1.71
C ASP A 465 20.04 -11.96 2.52
N LEU A 466 18.70 -11.97 2.49
CA LEU A 466 17.85 -10.92 3.07
C LEU A 466 18.12 -10.64 4.57
N ASP A 467 18.60 -11.63 5.32
CA ASP A 467 18.89 -11.47 6.75
C ASP A 467 20.26 -10.80 7.03
N ILE A 468 21.28 -11.04 6.21
CA ILE A 468 22.57 -10.32 6.29
C ILE A 468 22.41 -8.92 5.67
N ALA A 469 21.73 -8.83 4.53
CA ALA A 469 21.44 -7.56 3.87
C ALA A 469 20.57 -6.66 4.76
N GLY A 470 19.55 -7.19 5.43
CA GLY A 470 18.70 -6.43 6.35
C GLY A 470 19.47 -5.86 7.55
N ARG A 471 20.33 -6.67 8.18
CA ARG A 471 21.19 -6.21 9.29
C ARG A 471 22.19 -5.15 8.85
N LEU A 472 22.79 -5.32 7.68
CA LEU A 472 23.72 -4.33 7.11
C LEU A 472 23.00 -3.02 6.80
N VAL A 473 21.85 -3.08 6.13
CA VAL A 473 21.00 -1.91 5.82
C VAL A 473 20.59 -1.18 7.11
N GLN A 474 20.13 -1.90 8.13
CA GLN A 474 19.72 -1.30 9.40
C GLN A 474 20.92 -0.67 10.14
N ALA A 475 22.08 -1.32 10.13
CA ALA A 475 23.30 -0.77 10.72
C ALA A 475 23.73 0.53 10.00
N GLU A 476 23.55 0.59 8.69
CA GLU A 476 23.87 1.77 7.87
C GLU A 476 22.88 2.91 8.09
N TYR A 477 21.58 2.63 8.24
CA TYR A 477 20.61 3.64 8.68
C TYR A 477 21.01 4.27 10.01
N ARG A 478 21.40 3.45 11.00
CA ARG A 478 21.91 3.96 12.30
C ARG A 478 23.22 4.74 12.15
N ALA A 479 24.06 4.41 11.16
CA ALA A 479 25.26 5.18 10.88
C ALA A 479 24.92 6.55 10.29
N ILE A 480 24.04 6.60 9.28
CA ILE A 480 23.54 7.84 8.68
C ILE A 480 22.85 8.71 9.74
N GLU A 481 22.05 8.12 10.61
CA GLU A 481 21.36 8.84 11.67
C GLU A 481 22.34 9.49 12.67
N ARG A 482 23.42 8.80 13.04
CA ARG A 482 24.51 9.36 13.86
C ARG A 482 25.28 10.47 13.16
N GLU A 483 25.37 10.46 11.83
CA GLU A 483 25.92 11.56 11.06
C GLU A 483 24.98 12.77 11.10
N LEU A 484 23.68 12.55 10.89
CA LEU A 484 22.66 13.59 10.93
C LEU A 484 22.52 14.24 12.31
N SER A 485 22.68 13.48 13.40
CA SER A 485 22.62 14.02 14.77
C SER A 485 23.74 15.00 15.11
N GLN A 486 24.75 15.14 14.25
CA GLN A 486 25.78 16.18 14.42
C GLN A 486 25.31 17.55 13.92
N SER A 487 24.28 17.59 13.07
CA SER A 487 23.79 18.81 12.40
C SER A 487 22.33 19.14 12.72
N PHE A 488 21.54 18.18 13.21
CA PHE A 488 20.12 18.34 13.46
C PHE A 488 19.74 17.86 14.87
N ASP A 489 18.83 18.58 15.52
CA ASP A 489 18.33 18.24 16.85
C ASP A 489 17.37 17.04 16.81
N GLU A 490 17.23 16.35 17.95
CA GLU A 490 16.40 15.14 18.08
C GLU A 490 14.95 15.29 17.60
N PRO A 491 14.23 16.43 17.81
CA PRO A 491 12.88 16.58 17.26
C PRO A 491 12.82 16.52 15.73
N VAL A 492 13.85 17.02 15.04
CA VAL A 492 13.95 16.98 13.57
C VAL A 492 14.22 15.54 13.12
N LEU A 493 15.14 14.85 13.80
CA LEU A 493 15.47 13.46 13.50
C LEU A 493 14.29 12.51 13.77
N ALA A 494 13.62 12.66 14.90
CA ALA A 494 12.43 11.88 15.24
C ALA A 494 11.36 12.01 14.15
N ARG A 495 11.11 13.22 13.68
CA ARG A 495 10.13 13.47 12.62
C ARG A 495 10.57 12.92 11.26
N LEU A 496 11.87 12.95 10.97
CA LEU A 496 12.45 12.33 9.78
C LEU A 496 12.28 10.81 9.80
N ARG A 497 12.41 10.16 10.97
CA ARG A 497 12.17 8.70 11.15
C ARG A 497 10.70 8.34 10.93
N GLU A 498 9.78 9.13 11.47
CA GLU A 498 8.33 8.88 11.37
C GLU A 498 7.78 9.07 9.95
N ASN A 499 8.53 9.72 9.04
CA ASN A 499 8.06 10.14 7.73
C ASN A 499 6.75 10.96 7.78
N ARG A 500 6.49 11.66 8.90
CA ARG A 500 5.28 12.46 9.16
C ARG A 500 5.63 13.94 9.23
N LEU A 501 5.58 14.66 8.12
CA LEU A 501 6.05 16.07 8.07
C LEU A 501 4.92 17.11 8.01
N LEU A 502 3.68 16.71 8.28
CA LEU A 502 2.51 17.60 8.32
C LEU A 502 2.37 18.18 9.73
N ASP A 503 2.11 19.50 9.81
CA ASP A 503 1.96 20.33 11.03
C ASP A 503 3.23 20.71 11.79
N VAL A 504 4.13 21.43 11.10
CA VAL A 504 5.37 21.93 11.71
C VAL A 504 5.52 23.44 11.54
N ALA A 505 6.09 24.09 12.55
CA ALA A 505 6.45 25.49 12.51
C ALA A 505 7.44 25.77 11.37
N ALA A 506 7.40 26.97 10.78
CA ALA A 506 8.20 27.32 9.60
C ALA A 506 9.71 27.05 9.78
N THR A 507 10.30 27.45 10.92
CA THR A 507 11.73 27.18 11.23
C THR A 507 12.06 25.70 11.21
N THR A 508 11.12 24.85 11.63
CA THR A 508 11.32 23.40 11.60
C THR A 508 11.13 22.83 10.18
N ARG A 509 10.35 23.49 9.30
CA ARG A 509 10.23 23.06 7.89
C ARG A 509 11.56 23.22 7.15
N ASP A 510 12.26 24.34 7.36
CA ASP A 510 13.61 24.57 6.83
C ASP A 510 14.55 23.45 7.28
N GLN A 511 14.56 23.15 8.58
CA GLN A 511 15.41 22.12 9.17
C GLN A 511 15.05 20.71 8.67
N LEU A 512 13.76 20.39 8.49
CA LEU A 512 13.32 19.09 8.00
C LEU A 512 13.66 18.88 6.52
N CYS A 513 13.46 19.89 5.68
CA CYS A 513 13.90 19.86 4.30
C CYS A 513 15.42 19.67 4.21
N ALA A 514 16.20 20.44 4.98
CA ALA A 514 17.66 20.31 5.03
C ALA A 514 18.10 18.93 5.54
N ALA A 515 17.44 18.40 6.58
CA ALA A 515 17.72 17.07 7.13
C ALA A 515 17.43 15.96 6.12
N ARG A 516 16.34 16.08 5.35
CA ARG A 516 15.99 15.12 4.30
C ARG A 516 16.97 15.15 3.13
N ILE A 517 17.40 16.33 2.68
CA ILE A 517 18.48 16.47 1.69
C ILE A 517 19.76 15.83 2.20
N ALA A 518 20.16 16.13 3.45
CA ALA A 518 21.35 15.57 4.06
C ALA A 518 21.28 14.03 4.19
N GLN A 519 20.12 13.48 4.55
CA GLN A 519 19.88 12.03 4.61
C GLN A 519 20.10 11.37 3.25
N LEU A 520 19.47 11.89 2.19
CA LEU A 520 19.60 11.34 0.84
C LEU A 520 21.03 11.46 0.30
N ASN A 521 21.72 12.57 0.58
CA ASN A 521 23.14 12.74 0.25
C ASN A 521 24.03 11.74 1.01
N ALA A 522 23.77 11.51 2.30
CA ALA A 522 24.51 10.53 3.09
C ALA A 522 24.30 9.10 2.56
N ILE A 523 23.08 8.76 2.12
CA ILE A 523 22.79 7.51 1.43
C ILE A 523 23.56 7.42 0.11
N LEU A 524 23.51 8.44 -0.74
CA LEU A 524 24.20 8.47 -2.03
C LEU A 524 25.73 8.39 -1.91
N ALA A 525 26.30 8.76 -0.76
CA ALA A 525 27.72 8.63 -0.46
C ALA A 525 28.15 7.19 -0.10
N ARG A 526 27.22 6.27 0.10
CA ARG A 526 27.51 4.85 0.38
C ARG A 526 27.92 4.09 -0.89
N PRO A 527 28.53 2.89 -0.76
CA PRO A 527 28.78 2.02 -1.91
C PRO A 527 27.53 1.87 -2.80
N PRO A 528 27.66 1.87 -4.14
CA PRO A 528 26.51 1.99 -5.06
C PRO A 528 25.37 0.99 -4.82
N GLU A 529 25.70 -0.28 -4.56
CA GLU A 529 24.72 -1.35 -4.31
C GLU A 529 23.90 -1.09 -3.04
N LEU A 530 24.59 -0.73 -1.95
CA LEU A 530 23.98 -0.38 -0.67
C LEU A 530 23.17 0.92 -0.76
N ALA A 531 23.71 1.94 -1.44
CA ALA A 531 23.03 3.21 -1.66
C ALA A 531 21.73 3.01 -2.46
N ALA A 532 21.74 2.15 -3.49
CA ALA A 532 20.54 1.81 -4.24
C ALA A 532 19.50 1.10 -3.36
N GLN A 533 19.92 0.17 -2.49
CA GLN A 533 19.00 -0.50 -1.57
C GLN A 533 18.39 0.46 -0.55
N LEU A 534 19.20 1.32 0.08
CA LEU A 534 18.76 2.34 1.01
C LEU A 534 17.82 3.37 0.33
N LEU A 535 18.12 3.82 -0.88
CA LEU A 535 17.26 4.74 -1.63
C LEU A 535 15.92 4.11 -1.99
N ALA A 536 15.92 2.86 -2.44
CA ALA A 536 14.69 2.16 -2.77
C ALA A 536 13.78 2.04 -1.55
N ASP A 537 14.34 1.81 -0.35
CA ASP A 537 13.58 1.75 0.91
C ASP A 537 13.18 3.13 1.44
N THR A 538 14.06 4.13 1.34
CA THR A 538 13.82 5.50 1.85
C THR A 538 12.82 6.30 0.99
N LEU A 539 12.77 6.04 -0.32
CA LEU A 539 11.91 6.77 -1.25
C LEU A 539 10.59 6.05 -1.52
N HIS A 540 10.52 4.73 -1.36
CA HIS A 540 9.27 3.97 -1.50
C HIS A 540 8.32 4.29 -0.34
#